data_AF-A0A1C7M3S0-F1
#
_entry.id   AF-A0A1C7M3S0-F1
#
_cell.length_a   1.000
_cell.length_b   1.000
_cell.length_c   1.000
_cell.angle_alpha   90.00
_cell.angle_beta   90.00
_cell.angle_gamma   90.00
#
_symmetry.space_group_name_H-M   'P 1'
#
loop_
_entity.id
_entity.type
_entity.pdbx_description
1 polymer ?
#
loop_
_entity_poly.entity_id
_entity_poly.type
_entity_poly.pdbx_seq_one_letter_code
_entity_poly.pdbx_strand_id
1 'polypeptide(L)' 'MRKIADRTSIERLATLLSLNDPPISYHLWVEQPENIPTCLALAPNRRNPKVKKALDKAGCRLWKS' A
#
# COMPACT_ATOMS: atom_id res chain seq x y z
N MET A 1 -9.89 -4.97 17.36
CA MET A 1 -10.33 -5.47 16.04
C MET A 1 -9.09 -5.62 15.16
N ARG A 2 -8.70 -6.85 14.80
CA ARG A 2 -7.59 -7.09 13.84
C ARG A 2 -8.00 -6.50 12.50
N LYS A 3 -7.24 -5.53 11.97
CA LYS A 3 -7.39 -5.12 10.58
C LYS A 3 -6.69 -6.16 9.71
N ILE A 4 -7.48 -7.04 9.10
CA ILE A 4 -7.00 -7.93 8.03
C ILE A 4 -6.95 -7.06 6.78
N ALA A 5 -5.83 -7.07 6.06
CA ALA A 5 -5.72 -6.32 4.82
C ALA A 5 -6.68 -6.94 3.79
N ASP A 6 -7.72 -6.21 3.43
CA ASP A 6 -8.63 -6.59 2.34
C ASP A 6 -8.09 -6.09 0.99
N ARG A 7 -8.49 -6.78 -0.08
CA ARG A 7 -8.15 -6.46 -1.47
C ARG A 7 -8.33 -4.97 -1.78
N THR A 8 -9.47 -4.41 -1.38
CA THR A 8 -9.86 -3.02 -1.66
C THR A 8 -8.91 -2.02 -1.00
N SER A 9 -8.45 -2.31 0.22
CA SER A 9 -7.51 -1.47 0.96
C SER A 9 -6.13 -1.45 0.31
N ILE A 10 -5.66 -2.57 -0.23
CA ILE A 10 -4.39 -2.66 -0.95
C ILE A 10 -4.47 -1.94 -2.31
N GLU A 11 -5.54 -2.17 -3.08
CA GLU A 11 -5.80 -1.47 -4.35
C GLU A 11 -5.86 0.04 -4.13
N ARG A 12 -6.57 0.49 -3.09
CA ARG A 12 -6.66 1.91 -2.73
C ARG A 12 -5.29 2.51 -2.40
N LEU A 13 -4.44 1.78 -1.67
CA LEU A 13 -3.07 2.23 -1.39
C LEU A 13 -2.27 2.33 -2.69
N ALA A 14 -2.32 1.32 -3.56
CA ALA A 14 -1.64 1.32 -4.85
C ALA A 14 -2.05 2.53 -5.72
N THR A 15 -3.35 2.82 -5.81
CA THR A 15 -3.86 4.00 -6.51
C THR A 15 -3.32 5.30 -5.92
N LEU A 16 -3.34 5.44 -4.59
CA LEU A 16 -2.82 6.64 -3.91
C LEU A 16 -1.33 6.85 -4.18
N LEU A 17 -0.53 5.78 -4.25
CA LEU A 17 0.90 5.87 -4.54
C LEU A 17 1.16 6.28 -5.99
N SER A 18 0.40 5.73 -6.94
CA SER A 18 0.48 6.06 -8.37
C SER A 18 0.03 7.49 -8.71
N LEU A 19 -0.95 8.03 -7.98
CA LEU A 19 -1.46 9.39 -8.19
C LEU A 19 -0.55 10.51 -7.64
N ASN A 20 0.57 10.18 -6.99
CA ASN A 20 1.54 11.19 -6.58
C ASN A 20 2.30 11.73 -7.78
N ASP A 21 2.79 12.97 -7.68
CA ASP A 21 3.69 13.58 -8.66
C ASP A 21 5.04 13.93 -8.00
N PRO A 22 6.15 13.26 -8.34
CA PRO A 22 6.21 12.06 -9.19
C PRO A 22 5.59 10.83 -8.50
N PRO A 23 5.20 9.78 -9.27
CA PRO A 23 4.65 8.55 -8.71
C PRO A 23 5.60 7.90 -7.71
N ILE A 24 5.05 7.39 -6.61
CA ILE A 24 5.84 6.68 -5.61
C ILE A 24 6.02 5.24 -6.08
N SER A 25 7.27 4.79 -6.24
CA SER A 25 7.56 3.42 -6.66
C SER A 25 7.14 2.39 -5.61
N TYR A 26 6.39 1.38 -6.06
CA TYR A 26 5.98 0.23 -5.27
C TYR A 26 5.94 -1.03 -6.14
N HIS A 27 5.90 -2.19 -5.49
CA HIS A 27 5.59 -3.46 -6.12
C HIS A 27 4.33 -4.06 -5.47
N LEU A 28 3.40 -4.53 -6.29
CA LEU A 28 2.14 -5.15 -5.87
C LEU A 28 2.18 -6.63 -6.25
N TRP A 29 2.17 -7.51 -5.25
CA TRP A 29 2.04 -8.94 -5.49
C TRP A 29 0.57 -9.30 -5.68
N VAL A 30 0.32 -10.08 -6.72
CA VAL A 30 -0.98 -10.61 -7.08
C VAL A 30 -0.88 -12.13 -7.08
N GLU A 31 -1.62 -12.77 -6.19
CA GLU A 31 -1.63 -14.23 -6.07
C GLU A 31 -2.47 -14.87 -7.18
N GLN A 32 -1.98 -16.02 -7.66
CA GLN A 32 -2.62 -16.84 -8.69
C GLN A 32 -3.19 -18.11 -8.07
N PRO A 33 -4.25 -18.70 -8.66
CA PRO A 33 -4.91 -18.30 -9.92
C PRO A 33 -5.96 -17.18 -9.79
N GLU A 34 -6.33 -16.79 -8.57
CA GLU A 34 -7.48 -15.90 -8.32
C GLU A 34 -7.22 -14.43 -8.68
N ASN A 35 -5.97 -14.07 -9.02
CA ASN A 35 -5.54 -12.71 -9.36
C ASN A 35 -5.87 -11.69 -8.25
N ILE A 36 -5.63 -12.05 -7.00
CA ILE A 36 -5.95 -11.21 -5.83
C ILE A 36 -4.68 -10.49 -5.34
N PRO A 37 -4.70 -9.15 -5.20
CA PRO A 37 -3.57 -8.44 -4.59
C PRO A 37 -3.47 -8.77 -3.11
N THR A 38 -2.34 -9.32 -2.68
CA THR A 38 -2.15 -9.79 -1.29
C THR A 38 -1.12 -9.01 -0.50
N CYS A 39 -0.12 -8.43 -1.16
CA CYS A 39 0.83 -7.56 -0.49
C CYS A 39 1.40 -6.47 -1.40
N LEU A 40 1.88 -5.39 -0.78
CA LEU A 40 2.48 -4.25 -1.46
C LEU A 40 3.77 -3.85 -0.72
N ALA A 41 4.88 -3.75 -1.45
CA ALA A 41 6.15 -3.22 -0.93
C ALA A 41 6.44 -1.84 -1.52
N LEU A 42 6.93 -0.95 -0.67
CA LEU A 42 7.40 0.37 -1.06
C LEU A 42 8.91 0.36 -1.30
N ALA A 43 9.37 1.11 -2.29
CA ALA A 43 10.80 1.39 -2.42
C ALA A 43 11.33 2.14 -1.18
N PRO A 44 12.62 1.99 -0.81
CA PRO A 44 13.23 2.76 0.26
C PRO A 44 13.03 4.26 0.05
N ASN A 45 12.37 4.93 0.99
CA ASN A 45 11.84 6.28 0.75
C ASN A 45 12.26 7.35 1.78
N ARG A 46 13.32 7.12 2.59
CA ARG A 46 13.88 8.09 3.57
C ARG A 46 12.81 8.89 4.35
N ARG A 47 11.68 8.26 4.71
CA ARG A 47 10.54 8.88 5.39
C ARG A 47 9.91 10.06 4.62
N ASN A 48 9.81 9.92 3.30
CA ASN A 48 9.18 10.92 2.44
C ASN A 48 7.75 11.24 2.94
N PRO A 49 7.42 12.52 3.18
CA PRO A 49 6.11 12.92 3.71
C PRO A 49 4.95 12.51 2.79
N LYS A 50 5.17 12.41 1.46
CA LYS A 50 4.17 11.93 0.50
C LYS A 50 3.80 10.47 0.74
N VAL A 51 4.79 9.62 1.03
CA VAL A 51 4.59 8.20 1.38
C VAL A 51 3.79 8.09 2.67
N LYS A 52 4.20 8.83 3.70
CA LYS A 52 3.48 8.85 4.99
C LYS A 52 2.02 9.28 4.79
N LYS A 53 1.78 10.35 4.02
CA LYS A 53 0.44 10.85 3.71
C LYS A 53 -0.41 9.82 2.96
N ALA A 54 0.18 9.07 2.03
CA ALA A 54 -0.52 7.99 1.32
C ALA A 54 -0.91 6.84 2.27
N LEU A 55 0.02 6.40 3.13
CA LEU A 55 -0.24 5.37 4.15
C LEU A 55 -1.32 5.80 5.15
N ASP A 56 -1.28 7.05 5.60
CA ASP A 56 -2.27 7.60 6.52
C ASP A 56 -3.67 7.66 5.86
N LYS A 57 -3.76 8.12 4.60
CA LYS A 57 -5.00 8.16 3.82
C LYS A 57 -5.57 6.77 3.50
N ALA A 58 -4.70 5.79 3.30
CA ALA A 58 -5.09 4.38 3.11
C ALA A 58 -5.49 3.71 4.45
N GLY A 59 -5.25 4.37 5.59
CA GLY A 59 -5.61 3.84 6.90
C GLY A 59 -4.66 2.74 7.40
N CYS A 60 -3.45 2.66 6.85
CA CYS A 60 -2.41 1.72 7.24
C CYS A 60 -2.00 1.91 8.70
N ARG A 61 -1.63 0.83 9.36
CA ARG A 61 -1.12 0.82 10.74
C ARG A 61 0.02 -0.17 10.83
N LEU A 62 0.96 0.09 11.75
CA LEU A 62 2.01 -0.88 12.05
C LEU A 62 1.36 -2.17 12.55
N TRP A 63 1.72 -3.30 11.94
CA TRP A 63 1.31 -4.60 12.44
C TRP A 63 1.89 -4.79 13.84
N LYS A 64 1.05 -5.17 14.80
CA LYS A 64 1.46 -5.55 16.15
C LYS A 64 1.30 -7.06 16.26
N SER A 65 2.41 -7.77 16.48
CA SER A 65 2.44 -9.19 16.82
C SER A 65 1.79 -9.45 18.17
#